data_AF-A0A839ZVE8-F1
#
_entry.id   AF-A0A839ZVE8-F1
#
_cell.length_a   1.000
_cell.length_b   1.000
_cell.length_c   1.000
_cell.angle_alpha   90.00
_cell.angle_beta   90.00
_cell.angle_gamma   90.00
#
_symmetry.space_group_name_H-M   'P 1'
#
loop_
_entity.id
_entity.type
_entity.pdbx_description
1 polymer ?
#
loop_
_entity_poly.entity_id
_entity_poly.type
_entity_poly.pdbx_seq_one_letter_code
_entity_poly.pdbx_strand_id
1 'polypeptide(L)'
;MKHATEQALDELELLLIDLRSLPGMVEIKRGVFYRKAKAFLHFHEDPKGLFADLRDADGHDFDRFDVTGEPGRADLLAAAKTRLRA
;
A
#
# COMPACT_ATOMS: atom_id res chain seq x y z
N MET A 1 9.08 -0.19 12.57
CA MET A 1 9.04 -0.97 11.32
C MET A 1 9.75 -0.18 10.25
N LYS A 2 10.67 -0.82 9.52
CA LYS A 2 11.40 -0.20 8.41
C LYS A 2 10.50 -0.18 7.18
N HIS A 3 10.61 0.82 6.31
CA HIS A 3 9.98 0.72 5.00
C HIS A 3 10.59 -0.44 4.20
N ALA A 4 9.80 -1.04 3.31
CA ALA A 4 10.27 -2.08 2.40
C ALA A 4 11.47 -1.56 1.58
N THR A 5 12.45 -2.42 1.35
CA THR A 5 13.57 -2.11 0.46
C THR A 5 13.14 -2.12 -1.00
N GLU A 6 14.00 -1.63 -1.89
CA GLU A 6 13.76 -1.73 -3.34
C GLU A 6 13.59 -3.17 -3.79
N GLN A 7 14.39 -4.10 -3.25
CA GLN A 7 14.31 -5.54 -3.55
C GLN A 7 12.96 -6.12 -3.12
N ALA A 8 12.50 -5.81 -1.91
CA ALA A 8 11.17 -6.20 -1.46
C ALA A 8 10.04 -5.60 -2.32
N LEU A 9 10.22 -4.37 -2.80
CA LEU A 9 9.26 -3.71 -3.69
C LEU A 9 9.27 -4.32 -5.11
N ASP A 10 10.38 -4.91 -5.56
CA ASP A 10 10.44 -5.66 -6.83
C ASP A 10 9.49 -6.86 -6.81
N GLU A 11 9.37 -7.54 -5.66
CA GLU A 11 8.43 -8.67 -5.49
C GLU A 11 6.95 -8.25 -5.55
N LEU A 12 6.68 -6.96 -5.37
CA LEU A 12 5.36 -6.35 -5.39
C LEU A 12 5.09 -5.56 -6.67
N GLU A 13 5.93 -5.64 -7.70
CA GLU A 13 5.84 -4.73 -8.85
C GLU A 13 4.49 -4.81 -9.58
N LEU A 14 3.89 -6.00 -9.72
CA LEU A 14 2.55 -6.13 -10.32
C LEU A 14 1.47 -5.43 -9.48
N LEU A 15 1.53 -5.56 -8.15
CA LEU A 15 0.63 -4.85 -7.24
C LEU A 15 0.87 -3.32 -7.30
N LEU A 16 2.13 -2.88 -7.39
CA LEU A 16 2.45 -1.46 -7.52
C LEU A 16 1.92 -0.87 -8.84
N ILE A 17 2.00 -1.62 -9.95
CA ILE A 17 1.38 -1.24 -11.23
C ILE A 17 -0.13 -1.02 -11.07
N ASP A 18 -0.83 -1.97 -10.44
CA ASP A 18 -2.26 -1.86 -10.21
C ASP A 18 -2.61 -0.66 -9.32
N LEU A 19 -1.84 -0.42 -8.26
CA LEU A 19 -2.03 0.73 -7.38
C LEU A 19 -1.78 2.06 -8.11
N ARG A 20 -0.72 2.17 -8.92
CA ARG A 20 -0.42 3.36 -9.74
C ARG A 20 -1.53 3.68 -10.73
N SER A 21 -2.31 2.68 -11.15
CA SER A 21 -3.45 2.89 -12.06
C SER A 21 -4.66 3.54 -11.38
N LEU A 22 -4.73 3.55 -10.04
CA LEU A 22 -5.87 4.10 -9.32
C LEU A 22 -5.80 5.64 -9.26
N PRO A 23 -6.86 6.35 -9.65
CA PRO A 23 -6.90 7.81 -9.54
C PRO A 23 -7.05 8.25 -8.09
N GLY A 24 -6.55 9.46 -7.78
CA GLY A 24 -6.76 10.11 -6.49
C GLY A 24 -5.65 9.87 -5.46
N MET A 25 -4.61 9.13 -5.83
CA MET A 25 -3.35 9.08 -5.08
C MET A 25 -2.14 9.30 -5.98
N VAL A 26 -1.02 9.70 -5.37
CA VAL A 26 0.24 9.99 -6.05
C VAL A 26 1.34 9.22 -5.35
N GLU A 27 2.14 8.47 -6.10
CA GLU A 27 3.35 7.83 -5.59
C GLU A 27 4.47 8.88 -5.47
N ILE A 28 4.83 9.25 -4.25
CA ILE A 28 5.88 10.27 -4.01
C ILE A 28 7.29 9.67 -3.97
N LYS A 29 7.36 8.38 -3.64
CA LYS A 29 8.55 7.52 -3.64
C LYS A 29 8.04 6.11 -3.94
N ARG A 30 8.89 5.25 -4.50
CA ARG A 30 8.50 3.87 -4.79
C ARG A 30 7.87 3.21 -3.56
N GLY A 31 6.64 2.71 -3.69
CA GLY A 31 5.90 2.10 -2.59
C GLY A 31 5.37 3.07 -1.53
N VAL A 32 5.36 4.39 -1.76
CA VAL A 32 4.81 5.38 -0.83
C VAL A 32 3.83 6.28 -1.57
N PHE A 33 2.55 6.12 -1.27
CA PHE A 33 1.46 6.84 -1.93
C PHE A 33 0.80 7.83 -0.99
N TYR A 34 0.54 9.02 -1.51
CA TYR A 34 -0.12 10.11 -0.81
C TYR A 34 -1.49 10.39 -1.43
N ARG A 35 -2.43 10.80 -0.58
CA ARG A 35 -3.77 11.28 -0.97
C ARG A 35 -4.03 12.58 -0.24
N LYS A 36 -4.40 13.64 -0.98
CA LYS A 36 -4.69 14.98 -0.41
C LYS A 36 -3.59 15.47 0.55
N ALA A 37 -2.32 15.38 0.13
CA ALA A 37 -1.13 15.74 0.90
C ALA A 37 -0.86 14.95 2.20
N LYS A 38 -1.56 13.83 2.44
CA LYS A 38 -1.31 12.93 3.57
C LYS A 38 -0.82 11.57 3.09
N ALA A 39 0.05 10.94 3.88
CA ALA A 39 0.45 9.55 3.67
C ALA A 39 -0.79 8.64 3.69
N PHE A 40 -0.98 7.91 2.61
CA PHE A 40 -2.16 7.10 2.34
C PHE A 40 -1.83 5.60 2.33
N LEU A 41 -0.75 5.21 1.67
CA LEU A 41 -0.31 3.81 1.61
C LEU A 41 1.22 3.76 1.62
N HIS A 42 1.78 2.84 2.39
CA HIS A 42 3.21 2.56 2.40
C HIS A 42 3.49 1.11 2.75
N PHE A 43 4.65 0.60 2.32
CA PHE A 43 5.04 -0.79 2.52
C PHE A 43 6.17 -0.94 3.54
N HIS A 44 6.13 -2.06 4.25
CA HIS A 44 7.10 -2.48 5.24
C HIS A 44 7.58 -3.90 4.95
N GLU A 45 8.82 -4.19 5.31
CA GLU A 45 9.38 -5.54 5.34
C GLU A 45 9.84 -5.86 6.77
N ASP A 46 9.61 -7.10 7.19
CA ASP A 46 10.21 -7.67 8.39
C ASP A 46 10.40 -9.20 8.22
N PRO A 47 11.02 -9.92 9.18
CA PRO A 47 11.27 -11.36 9.04
C PRO A 47 10.02 -12.23 8.86
N LYS A 48 8.82 -11.73 9.14
CA LYS A 48 7.54 -12.43 8.93
C LYS A 48 6.99 -12.26 7.52
N GLY A 49 7.47 -11.26 6.77
CA GLY A 49 7.04 -11.03 5.39
C GLY A 49 6.92 -9.56 5.01
N LEU A 50 6.05 -9.31 4.03
CA LEU A 50 5.78 -8.00 3.46
C LEU A 50 4.41 -7.51 3.91
N PHE A 51 4.36 -6.25 4.34
CA PHE A 51 3.15 -5.64 4.86
C PHE A 51 2.89 -4.30 4.20
N ALA A 52 1.62 -3.95 4.08
CA ALA A 52 1.16 -2.68 3.57
C ALA A 52 0.28 -1.99 4.61
N ASP A 53 0.63 -0.76 4.97
CA ASP A 53 -0.15 0.07 5.88
C ASP A 53 -0.95 1.07 5.05
N LEU A 54 -2.25 0.83 4.94
CA LEU A 54 -3.22 1.65 4.21
C LEU A 54 -4.02 2.47 5.20
N ARG A 55 -4.08 3.79 4.99
CA ARG A 55 -4.84 4.72 5.83
C ARG A 55 -6.27 4.22 5.97
N ASP A 56 -6.77 4.14 7.19
CA ASP A 56 -8.10 3.61 7.52
C ASP A 56 -9.24 4.45 6.89
N ALA A 57 -10.48 3.98 7.07
CA ALA A 57 -11.65 4.63 6.49
C ALA A 57 -11.89 6.04 7.06
N ASP A 58 -11.55 6.27 8.33
CA ASP A 58 -11.76 7.55 9.01
C ASP A 58 -10.60 8.55 8.77
N GLY A 59 -9.49 8.09 8.18
CA GLY A 59 -8.33 8.91 7.86
C GLY A 59 -7.40 9.19 9.04
N HIS A 60 -7.49 8.42 10.13
CA HIS A 60 -6.75 8.63 11.38
C HIS A 60 -5.60 7.65 11.53
N ASP A 61 -5.85 6.35 11.46
CA ASP A 61 -4.87 5.28 11.66
C ASP A 61 -4.61 4.50 10.37
N PHE A 62 -3.87 3.39 10.49
CA PHE A 62 -3.56 2.52 9.36
C PHE A 62 -4.07 1.11 9.63
N ASP A 63 -4.76 0.55 8.64
CA ASP A 63 -5.00 -0.88 8.58
C ASP A 63 -3.81 -1.57 7.91
N ARG A 64 -3.32 -2.63 8.54
CA ARG A 64 -2.22 -3.43 8.02
C ARG A 64 -2.73 -4.63 7.24
N PHE A 65 -2.18 -4.79 6.04
CA PHE A 65 -2.41 -5.93 5.16
C PHE A 65 -1.11 -6.73 5.04
N ASP A 66 -1.17 -8.05 5.23
CA ASP A 66 -0.09 -8.95 4.84
C ASP A 66 -0.13 -9.13 3.33
N VAL A 67 0.87 -8.63 2.62
CA VAL A 67 0.98 -8.67 1.15
C VAL A 67 2.05 -9.65 0.68
N THR A 68 2.54 -10.51 1.57
CA THR A 68 3.51 -11.55 1.25
C THR A 68 2.97 -12.47 0.16
N GLY A 69 1.69 -12.81 0.22
CA GLY A 69 0.99 -13.63 -0.78
C GLY A 69 -0.13 -12.89 -1.51
N GLU A 70 -0.51 -13.44 -2.67
CA GLU A 70 -1.55 -12.89 -3.55
C GLU A 70 -2.90 -12.55 -2.89
N PRO A 71 -3.45 -13.35 -1.95
CA PRO A 71 -4.74 -13.02 -1.33
C PRO A 71 -4.74 -11.65 -0.65
N GLY A 72 -3.72 -11.35 0.14
CA GLY A 72 -3.66 -10.06 0.83
C GLY A 72 -3.30 -8.89 -0.09
N ARG A 73 -2.63 -9.14 -1.22
CA ARG A 73 -2.43 -8.14 -2.29
C ARG A 73 -3.77 -7.74 -2.92
N ALA A 74 -4.62 -8.74 -3.20
CA ALA A 74 -5.98 -8.50 -3.71
C ALA A 74 -6.85 -7.74 -2.69
N ASP A 75 -6.77 -8.11 -1.42
CA ASP A 75 -7.50 -7.43 -0.33
C ASP A 75 -7.06 -5.98 -0.19
N LEU A 76 -5.74 -5.70 -0.21
CA LEU A 76 -5.21 -4.35 -0.19
C LEU A 76 -5.75 -3.53 -1.37
N LEU A 77 -5.72 -4.08 -2.58
CA LEU A 77 -6.16 -3.37 -3.78
C LEU A 77 -7.66 -3.05 -3.72
N ALA A 78 -8.49 -3.98 -3.24
CA ALA A 78 -9.92 -3.77 -3.04
C ALA A 78 -10.19 -2.70 -1.97
N ALA A 79 -9.46 -2.73 -0.86
CA ALA A 79 -9.55 -1.73 0.20
C ALA A 79 -9.15 -0.34 -0.29
N ALA A 80 -8.03 -0.22 -1.02
CA ALA A 80 -7.55 1.04 -1.59
C ALA A 80 -8.60 1.66 -2.53
N LYS A 81 -9.18 0.87 -3.43
CA LYS A 81 -10.27 1.31 -4.33
C LYS A 81 -11.47 1.84 -3.57
N THR A 82 -11.86 1.16 -2.48
CA THR A 82 -12.98 1.56 -1.64
C THR A 82 -12.69 2.88 -0.94
N ARG A 83 -11.52 3.01 -0.31
CA ARG A 83 -11.13 4.21 0.45
C ARG A 83 -10.90 5.43 -0.44
N LEU A 84 -10.48 5.24 -1.69
CA LEU A 84 -10.33 6.35 -2.63
C LEU A 84 -11.66 6.99 -3.04
N ARG A 85 -12.77 6.25 -2.95
CA ARG A 85 -14.13 6.72 -3.28
C ARG A 85 -14.81 7.48 -2.13
N ALA A 86 -14.36 7.29 -0.89
CA ALA A 86 -14.82 8.01 0.30
C ALA A 86 -14.09 9.35 0.44
#